data_AF-A0A560HI64-F1
#
_entry.id   AF-A0A560HI64-F1
#
_cell.length_a   1.000
_cell.length_b   1.000
_cell.length_c   1.000
_cell.angle_alpha   90.00
_cell.angle_beta   90.00
_cell.angle_gamma   90.00
#
_symmetry.space_group_name_H-M   'P 1'
#
loop_
_entity.id
_entity.type
_entity.pdbx_description
1 polymer ?
#
loop_
_entity_poly.entity_id
_entity_poly.type
_entity_poly.pdbx_seq_one_letter_code
_entity_poly.pdbx_strand_id
1 'polypeptide(L)'
;MLCALAPTRAEEIHQAQVEARIPWRPRPVAASDGRNHLAYELHITSFDSGDGPLTLERLSVFAGKGAVPLLTVAGADLAGLLAQPPGGEVGGGVAIEPGRRQVLFLWLTLPPGAPPVSLRHQLDFRTAQGQVQRAAAVTSAVARAPALEIGPPLRGGAWLAVEGPGNPHSHHWGSMVAVDGMLTIPQRFAIDWFGLDAAWHSLRGRHDSLSATRDEDWVGYGADVLAVADGLVLDVRDDVPDGTPLAPQSVPDDLTARTLYGNFIILEIAPGVFAHYAHLRAGSVGVKAGDRVQAGAIIGRVGQTGAAGAPHLHFHLSDRSTFEQSEGLPFVIKAYTRRGKTNVEATFDVDAPVTLEGSTHDVRHAMPLDGDVVRFP
;
A
#
# COMPACT_ATOMS: atom_id res chain seq x y z
N MET A 1 33.72 54.67 6.61
CA MET A 1 32.97 54.10 5.47
C MET A 1 32.17 52.92 6.01
N LEU A 2 30.97 53.17 6.54
CA LEU A 2 30.07 52.11 7.01
C LEU A 2 29.32 51.57 5.77
N CYS A 3 29.57 50.33 5.38
CA CYS A 3 28.72 49.61 4.45
C CYS A 3 27.39 49.33 5.14
N ALA A 4 26.35 50.08 4.77
CA ALA A 4 24.98 49.72 5.10
C ALA A 4 24.62 48.46 4.30
N LEU A 5 24.46 47.33 5.00
CA LEU A 5 23.83 46.14 4.45
C LEU A 5 22.39 46.51 4.07
N ALA A 6 22.07 46.46 2.78
CA ALA A 6 20.71 46.65 2.31
C ALA A 6 19.82 45.55 2.94
N PRO A 7 18.61 45.88 3.44
CA PRO A 7 17.71 44.87 3.95
C PRO A 7 17.38 43.89 2.83
N THR A 8 17.58 42.60 3.08
CA THR A 8 17.11 41.52 2.21
C THR A 8 15.59 41.66 2.08
N ARG A 9 15.12 42.07 0.90
CA ARG A 9 13.69 42.13 0.60
C ARG A 9 13.15 40.71 0.76
N ALA A 10 12.13 40.53 1.60
CA ALA A 10 11.45 39.24 1.72
C ALA A 10 10.99 38.79 0.33
N GLU A 11 11.27 37.54 -0.03
CA GLU A 11 10.89 36.95 -1.31
C GLU A 11 9.36 37.02 -1.45
N GLU A 12 8.87 37.61 -2.54
CA GLU A 12 7.45 37.77 -2.80
C GLU A 12 6.85 36.40 -3.14
N ILE A 13 5.74 36.04 -2.49
CA ILE A 13 5.09 34.73 -2.67
C ILE A 13 3.81 34.93 -3.48
N HIS A 14 3.76 34.33 -4.67
CA HIS A 14 2.60 34.39 -5.55
C HIS A 14 1.67 33.18 -5.33
N GLN A 15 0.43 33.27 -5.80
CA GLN A 15 -0.50 32.13 -5.76
C GLN A 15 -0.16 31.12 -6.85
N ALA A 16 0.06 29.86 -6.46
CA ALA A 16 0.35 28.79 -7.41
C ALA A 16 -0.85 28.48 -8.32
N GLN A 17 -0.59 28.36 -9.61
CA GLN A 17 -1.58 27.98 -10.63
C GLN A 17 -1.64 26.45 -10.77
N VAL A 18 -2.10 25.77 -9.71
CA VAL A 18 -2.22 24.32 -9.68
C VAL A 18 -3.62 23.90 -9.25
N GLU A 19 -4.08 22.78 -9.78
CA GLU A 19 -5.15 22.01 -9.16
C GLU A 19 -4.52 20.95 -8.25
N ALA A 20 -4.98 20.86 -7.01
CA ALA A 20 -4.57 19.82 -6.08
C ALA A 20 -5.80 19.09 -5.51
N ARG A 21 -5.89 17.78 -5.73
CA ARG A 21 -7.02 16.94 -5.32
C ARG A 21 -6.56 15.76 -4.49
N ILE A 22 -7.41 15.37 -3.54
CA ILE A 22 -7.30 14.12 -2.79
C ILE A 22 -8.57 13.35 -3.12
N PRO A 23 -8.55 12.48 -4.15
CA PRO A 23 -9.77 11.87 -4.69
C PRO A 23 -10.52 11.03 -3.65
N TRP A 24 -9.77 10.37 -2.78
CA TRP A 24 -10.30 9.51 -1.73
C TRP A 24 -10.05 10.09 -0.36
N ARG A 25 -11.11 10.16 0.43
CA ARG A 25 -11.05 10.70 1.80
C ARG A 25 -10.17 9.79 2.65
N PRO A 26 -9.06 10.28 3.21
CA PRO A 26 -8.18 9.47 4.04
C PRO A 26 -8.95 8.95 5.26
N ARG A 27 -8.77 7.67 5.59
CA ARG A 27 -9.42 7.03 6.75
C ARG A 27 -8.36 6.64 7.78
N PRO A 28 -8.48 7.08 9.05
CA PRO A 28 -7.58 6.67 10.10
C PRO A 28 -7.64 5.15 10.31
N VAL A 29 -6.48 4.50 10.34
CA VAL A 29 -6.35 3.08 10.66
C VAL A 29 -5.29 2.91 11.74
N ALA A 30 -5.64 2.21 12.81
CA ALA A 30 -4.68 1.81 13.84
C ALA A 30 -3.78 0.72 13.27
N ALA A 31 -2.47 0.81 13.52
CA ALA A 31 -1.50 -0.16 13.04
C ALA A 31 -0.67 -0.79 14.16
N SER A 32 0.14 -1.77 13.79
CA SER A 32 0.99 -2.56 14.67
C SER A 32 2.03 -1.77 15.48
N ASP A 33 2.35 -0.54 15.07
CA ASP A 33 3.22 0.38 15.79
C ASP A 33 2.50 1.15 16.92
N GLY A 34 1.22 0.86 17.14
CA GLY A 34 0.38 1.52 18.14
C GLY A 34 -0.04 2.94 17.74
N ARG A 35 0.14 3.33 16.47
CA ARG A 35 -0.23 4.64 15.94
C ARG A 35 -1.40 4.52 14.96
N ASN A 36 -2.08 5.64 14.76
CA ASN A 36 -3.03 5.77 13.66
C ASN A 36 -2.30 6.34 12.45
N HIS A 37 -2.59 5.80 11.27
CA HIS A 37 -2.04 6.24 10.00
C HIS A 37 -3.14 6.70 9.05
N LEU A 38 -2.79 7.60 8.13
CA LEU A 38 -3.61 7.95 6.97
C LEU A 38 -2.81 7.62 5.70
N ALA A 39 -3.37 6.78 4.85
CA ALA A 39 -2.87 6.55 3.50
C ALA A 39 -3.78 7.27 2.50
N TYR A 40 -3.18 8.10 1.64
CA TYR A 40 -3.90 8.80 0.57
C TYR A 40 -2.95 9.38 -0.47
N GLU A 41 -3.54 9.81 -1.59
CA GLU A 41 -2.81 10.36 -2.71
C GLU A 41 -3.15 11.85 -2.91
N LEU A 42 -2.14 12.65 -3.20
CA LEU A 42 -2.28 14.06 -3.58
C LEU A 42 -1.97 14.20 -5.07
N HIS A 43 -3.02 14.45 -5.86
CA HIS A 43 -2.94 14.64 -7.30
C HIS A 43 -2.76 16.13 -7.58
N ILE A 44 -1.64 16.50 -8.19
CA ILE A 44 -1.26 17.89 -8.45
C ILE A 44 -1.14 18.07 -9.96
N THR A 45 -1.98 18.90 -10.55
CA THR A 45 -1.93 19.24 -11.97
C THR A 45 -1.50 20.69 -12.11
N SER A 46 -0.45 20.95 -12.89
CA SER A 46 0.00 22.32 -13.17
C SER A 46 -0.82 22.94 -14.29
N PHE A 47 -1.32 24.15 -14.07
CA PHE A 47 -1.92 25.03 -15.07
C PHE A 47 -1.12 26.33 -15.23
N ASP A 48 0.11 26.36 -14.72
CA ASP A 48 1.00 27.50 -14.90
C ASP A 48 1.29 27.70 -16.38
N SER A 49 1.13 28.93 -16.85
CA SER A 49 1.31 29.31 -18.25
C SER A 49 2.73 29.81 -18.55
N GLY A 50 3.66 29.64 -17.61
CA GLY A 50 5.07 30.00 -17.81
C GLY A 50 5.80 29.08 -18.79
N ASP A 51 7.00 29.49 -19.18
CA ASP A 51 7.83 28.78 -20.18
C ASP A 51 8.56 27.53 -19.64
N GLY A 52 8.13 26.96 -18.51
CA GLY A 52 8.79 25.80 -17.90
C GLY A 52 8.01 25.18 -16.73
N PRO A 53 8.55 24.11 -16.12
CA PRO A 53 7.86 23.39 -15.06
C PRO A 53 7.72 24.22 -13.78
N LEU A 54 6.64 23.94 -13.04
CA LEU A 54 6.56 24.29 -11.62
C LEU A 54 7.24 23.19 -10.80
N THR A 55 8.31 23.54 -10.11
CA THR A 55 9.02 22.61 -9.22
C THR A 55 8.46 22.71 -7.82
N LEU A 56 7.81 21.66 -7.33
CA LEU A 56 7.39 21.55 -5.94
C LEU A 56 8.64 21.38 -5.07
N GLU A 57 8.95 22.37 -4.23
CA GLU A 57 10.13 22.36 -3.35
C GLU A 57 9.78 21.94 -1.92
N ARG A 58 8.51 22.09 -1.51
CA ARG A 58 8.05 21.73 -0.17
C ARG A 58 6.58 21.38 -0.12
N LEU A 59 6.28 20.32 0.61
CA LEU A 59 4.94 19.92 1.00
C LEU A 59 4.84 19.89 2.53
N SER A 60 3.87 20.61 3.09
CA SER A 60 3.54 20.55 4.52
C SER A 60 2.07 20.19 4.72
N VAL A 61 1.82 19.24 5.64
CA VAL A 61 0.47 18.76 5.98
C VAL A 61 0.13 19.15 7.40
N PHE A 62 -1.06 19.70 7.63
CA PHE A 62 -1.52 20.18 8.94
C PHE A 62 -2.84 19.51 9.34
N ALA A 63 -3.04 19.32 10.63
CA ALA A 63 -4.34 18.99 11.21
C ALA A 63 -5.27 20.22 11.14
N GLY A 64 -6.17 20.27 10.17
CA GLY A 64 -7.09 21.40 9.96
C GLY A 64 -6.38 22.75 9.90
N LYS A 65 -6.73 23.64 10.85
CA LYS A 65 -6.14 24.99 10.98
C LYS A 65 -4.91 25.05 11.89
N GLY A 66 -4.36 23.90 12.30
CA GLY A 66 -3.17 23.83 13.14
C GLY A 66 -1.98 24.60 12.54
N ALA A 67 -1.17 25.17 13.43
CA ALA A 67 0.05 25.91 13.07
C ALA A 67 1.27 25.01 12.93
N VAL A 68 1.28 23.85 13.60
CA VAL A 68 2.37 22.87 13.54
C VAL A 68 2.02 21.80 12.49
N PRO A 69 2.89 21.55 11.51
CA PRO A 69 2.65 20.50 10.52
C PRO A 69 2.76 19.11 11.16
N LEU A 70 1.89 18.20 10.72
CA LEU A 70 1.99 16.76 10.99
C LEU A 70 3.14 16.13 10.18
N LEU A 71 3.41 16.67 9.00
CA LEU A 71 4.47 16.24 8.09
C LEU A 71 4.99 17.45 7.31
N THR A 72 6.30 17.52 7.11
CA THR A 72 6.93 18.38 6.10
C THR A 72 7.94 17.56 5.31
N VAL A 73 7.85 17.59 3.99
CA VAL A 73 8.81 16.97 3.07
C VAL A 73 9.29 18.08 2.11
N ALA A 74 10.59 18.14 1.84
CA ALA A 74 11.15 19.21 1.03
C ALA A 74 12.35 18.74 0.21
N GLY A 75 12.68 19.48 -0.84
CA GLY A 75 13.85 19.18 -1.66
C GLY A 75 13.75 17.82 -2.33
N ALA A 76 14.89 17.13 -2.39
CA ALA A 76 15.00 15.80 -2.99
C ALA A 76 14.12 14.74 -2.29
N ASP A 77 13.80 14.91 -1.00
CA ASP A 77 12.98 13.94 -0.25
C ASP A 77 11.55 13.81 -0.81
N LEU A 78 11.07 14.82 -1.55
CA LEU A 78 9.76 14.76 -2.22
C LEU A 78 9.70 13.65 -3.28
N ALA A 79 10.83 13.23 -3.85
CA ALA A 79 10.86 12.11 -4.78
C ALA A 79 10.46 10.79 -4.12
N GLY A 80 10.69 10.63 -2.81
CA GLY A 80 10.27 9.44 -2.05
C GLY A 80 8.75 9.34 -1.83
N LEU A 81 7.98 10.34 -2.28
CA LEU A 81 6.52 10.28 -2.31
C LEU A 81 5.98 9.85 -3.68
N LEU A 82 6.86 9.63 -4.67
CA LEU A 82 6.47 9.17 -6.00
C LEU A 82 6.43 7.64 -6.01
N ALA A 83 5.43 7.06 -6.66
CA ALA A 83 5.39 5.59 -6.83
C ALA A 83 6.62 5.06 -7.57
N GLN A 84 7.16 5.85 -8.49
CA GLN A 84 8.38 5.55 -9.26
C GLN A 84 9.28 6.78 -9.24
N PRO A 85 10.21 6.89 -8.26
CA PRO A 85 11.13 8.01 -8.19
C PRO A 85 12.04 8.04 -9.44
N PRO A 86 12.40 9.22 -9.95
CA PRO A 86 13.26 9.33 -11.12
C PRO A 86 14.66 8.75 -10.83
N GLY A 87 15.22 8.00 -11.79
CA GLY A 87 16.60 7.54 -11.71
C GLY A 87 17.59 8.66 -12.02
N GLY A 88 18.55 8.91 -11.13
CA GLY A 88 19.59 9.94 -11.28
C GLY A 88 19.59 10.98 -10.16
N GLU A 89 20.31 12.09 -10.37
CA GLU A 89 20.28 13.22 -9.42
C GLU A 89 18.88 13.83 -9.36
N VAL A 90 18.24 13.70 -8.20
CA VAL A 90 16.98 14.39 -7.91
C VAL A 90 17.31 15.85 -7.64
N GLY A 91 16.71 16.75 -8.43
CA GLY A 91 16.84 18.20 -8.21
C GLY A 91 16.26 18.65 -6.86
N GLY A 92 16.19 19.97 -6.64
CA GLY A 92 15.66 20.56 -5.40
C GLY A 92 14.15 20.38 -5.15
N GLY A 93 13.49 19.41 -5.80
CA GLY A 93 12.05 19.20 -5.73
C GLY A 93 11.52 18.28 -6.83
N VAL A 94 10.20 18.29 -7.00
CA VAL A 94 9.48 17.52 -8.03
C VAL A 94 8.92 18.46 -9.08
N ALA A 95 9.43 18.36 -10.31
CA ALA A 95 9.00 19.17 -11.43
C ALA A 95 7.65 18.70 -12.00
N ILE A 96 6.75 19.65 -12.27
CA ILE A 96 5.44 19.40 -12.88
C ILE A 96 5.30 20.32 -14.08
N GLU A 97 5.41 19.74 -15.28
CA GLU A 97 5.23 20.46 -16.53
C GLU A 97 3.80 21.01 -16.69
N PRO A 98 3.60 22.13 -17.40
CA PRO A 98 2.28 22.66 -17.71
C PRO A 98 1.35 21.59 -18.32
N GLY A 99 0.14 21.47 -17.79
CA GLY A 99 -0.85 20.46 -18.20
C GLY A 99 -0.53 19.03 -17.78
N ARG A 100 0.58 18.78 -17.09
CA ARG A 100 0.93 17.47 -16.52
C ARG A 100 0.48 17.37 -15.07
N ARG A 101 0.30 16.13 -14.64
CA ARG A 101 -0.10 15.77 -13.30
C ARG A 101 0.97 14.92 -12.65
N GLN A 102 1.30 15.26 -11.40
CA GLN A 102 2.05 14.41 -10.51
C GLN A 102 1.13 13.85 -9.42
N VAL A 103 1.36 12.59 -9.02
CA VAL A 103 0.70 11.96 -7.87
C VAL A 103 1.77 11.73 -6.80
N LEU A 104 1.47 12.21 -5.59
CA LEU A 104 2.28 11.94 -4.40
C LEU A 104 1.50 11.01 -3.46
N PHE A 105 2.14 9.95 -2.98
CA PHE A 105 1.58 8.95 -2.07
C PHE A 105 2.02 9.27 -0.65
N LEU A 106 1.06 9.52 0.24
CA LEU A 106 1.33 9.98 1.59
C LEU A 106 0.93 8.93 2.63
N TRP A 107 1.92 8.44 3.37
CA TRP A 107 1.72 7.65 4.59
C TRP A 107 1.95 8.56 5.79
N LEU A 108 0.86 9.02 6.40
CA LEU A 108 0.92 9.99 7.50
C LEU A 108 0.71 9.33 8.85
N THR A 109 1.77 9.22 9.65
CA THR A 109 1.69 8.80 11.05
C THR A 109 1.12 9.93 11.91
N LEU A 110 -0.03 9.70 12.52
CA LEU A 110 -0.68 10.69 13.38
C LEU A 110 -0.05 10.69 14.79
N PRO A 111 0.01 11.85 15.48
CA PRO A 111 0.32 11.91 16.90
C PRO A 111 -0.71 11.12 17.73
N PRO A 112 -0.36 10.68 18.96
CA PRO A 112 -1.32 10.02 19.84
C PRO A 112 -2.52 10.93 20.11
N GLY A 113 -3.71 10.34 20.18
CA GLY A 113 -4.97 11.04 20.42
C GLY A 113 -5.98 10.85 19.29
N ALA A 114 -7.01 11.69 19.31
CA ALA A 114 -8.07 11.62 18.31
C ALA A 114 -7.56 12.08 16.93
N PRO A 115 -7.83 11.32 15.85
CA PRO A 115 -7.50 11.75 14.49
C PRO A 115 -8.14 13.11 14.14
N PRO A 116 -7.47 13.94 13.32
CA PRO A 116 -8.05 15.20 12.87
C PRO A 116 -9.27 14.93 11.98
N VAL A 117 -10.24 15.85 11.99
CA VAL A 117 -11.43 15.76 11.12
C VAL A 117 -11.17 16.24 9.68
N SER A 118 -10.05 16.93 9.45
CA SER A 118 -9.64 17.46 8.16
C SER A 118 -8.13 17.67 8.11
N LEU A 119 -7.56 17.61 6.91
CA LEU A 119 -6.18 17.99 6.62
C LEU A 119 -6.16 19.29 5.81
N ARG A 120 -5.10 20.07 6.00
CA ARG A 120 -4.72 21.20 5.15
C ARG A 120 -3.32 20.98 4.62
N HIS A 121 -3.11 21.17 3.34
CA HIS A 121 -1.82 21.06 2.68
C HIS A 121 -1.37 22.43 2.21
N GLN A 122 -0.09 22.71 2.43
CA GLN A 122 0.63 23.83 1.85
C GLN A 122 1.68 23.27 0.90
N LEU A 123 1.64 23.74 -0.34
CA LEU A 123 2.57 23.38 -1.39
C LEU A 123 3.33 24.63 -1.80
N ASP A 124 4.66 24.60 -1.69
CA ASP A 124 5.55 25.67 -2.13
C ASP A 124 6.27 25.25 -3.40
N PHE A 125 6.16 26.06 -4.44
CA PHE A 125 6.73 25.81 -5.76
C PHE A 125 7.73 26.90 -6.14
N ARG A 126 8.63 26.55 -7.05
CA ARG A 126 9.49 27.48 -7.77
C ARG A 126 9.26 27.37 -9.27
N THR A 127 9.12 28.52 -9.93
CA THR A 127 9.05 28.62 -11.39
C THR A 127 10.44 28.49 -12.01
N ALA A 128 10.52 28.25 -13.32
CA ALA A 128 11.78 28.25 -14.06
C ALA A 128 12.54 29.59 -13.97
N GLN A 129 11.82 30.71 -13.77
CA GLN A 129 12.36 32.05 -13.59
C GLN A 129 12.75 32.36 -12.13
N GLY A 130 12.63 31.38 -11.22
CA GLY A 130 13.04 31.50 -9.83
C GLY A 130 12.01 32.11 -8.89
N GLN A 131 10.83 32.51 -9.38
CA GLN A 131 9.75 33.04 -8.53
C GLN A 131 9.13 31.95 -7.65
N VAL A 132 8.78 32.31 -6.42
CA VAL A 132 8.09 31.41 -5.49
C VAL A 132 6.59 31.54 -5.65
N GLN A 133 5.93 30.39 -5.79
CA GLN A 133 4.48 30.28 -5.78
C GLN A 133 4.00 29.35 -4.65
N ARG A 134 2.79 29.56 -4.14
CA ARG A 134 2.22 28.77 -3.04
C ARG A 134 0.75 28.44 -3.25
N ALA A 135 0.38 27.20 -2.92
CA ALA A 135 -1.01 26.81 -2.66
C ALA A 135 -1.17 26.44 -1.18
N ALA A 136 -1.77 27.32 -0.37
CA ALA A 136 -1.75 27.23 1.11
C ALA A 136 -3.00 26.58 1.76
N ALA A 137 -4.05 26.32 0.98
CA ALA A 137 -5.37 25.97 1.48
C ALA A 137 -6.00 24.75 0.77
N VAL A 138 -5.16 23.81 0.33
CA VAL A 138 -5.65 22.54 -0.23
C VAL A 138 -6.14 21.67 0.92
N THR A 139 -7.45 21.45 1.01
CA THR A 139 -8.06 20.77 2.16
C THR A 139 -8.69 19.43 1.77
N SER A 140 -8.73 18.51 2.73
CA SER A 140 -9.46 17.25 2.60
C SER A 140 -10.13 16.90 3.93
N ALA A 141 -11.33 16.35 3.85
CA ALA A 141 -12.00 15.79 5.01
C ALA A 141 -11.41 14.42 5.33
N VAL A 142 -11.24 14.12 6.62
CA VAL A 142 -10.84 12.79 7.09
C VAL A 142 -12.09 11.99 7.39
N ALA A 143 -12.14 10.75 6.90
CA ALA A 143 -13.26 9.85 7.14
C ALA A 143 -13.36 9.52 8.64
N ARG A 144 -14.59 9.48 9.17
CA ARG A 144 -14.87 9.17 10.58
C ARG A 144 -15.21 7.70 10.82
N ALA A 145 -15.56 6.97 9.76
CA ALA A 145 -15.89 5.55 9.87
C ALA A 145 -14.63 4.77 10.27
N PRO A 146 -14.72 3.85 11.24
CA PRO A 146 -13.60 2.99 11.59
C PRO A 146 -13.21 2.09 10.41
N ALA A 147 -11.95 1.64 10.42
CA ALA A 147 -11.53 0.54 9.54
C ALA A 147 -12.34 -0.73 9.87
N LEU A 148 -12.57 -1.58 8.87
CA LEU A 148 -13.31 -2.81 9.09
C LEU A 148 -12.45 -3.79 9.89
N GLU A 149 -13.03 -4.43 10.90
CA GLU A 149 -12.36 -5.50 11.62
C GLU A 149 -12.57 -6.84 10.91
N ILE A 150 -11.48 -7.59 10.75
CA ILE A 150 -11.47 -8.91 10.14
C ILE A 150 -10.77 -9.94 11.03
N GLY A 151 -11.08 -11.23 10.80
CA GLY A 151 -10.31 -12.36 11.30
C GLY A 151 -9.00 -12.56 10.51
N PRO A 152 -8.15 -13.51 10.95
CA PRO A 152 -6.92 -13.84 10.23
C PRO A 152 -7.25 -14.49 8.86
N PRO A 153 -6.56 -14.10 7.77
CA PRO A 153 -6.75 -14.70 6.45
C PRO A 153 -6.08 -16.07 6.31
N LEU A 154 -5.24 -16.46 7.28
CA LEU A 154 -4.39 -17.64 7.23
C LEU A 154 -4.42 -18.36 8.59
N ARG A 155 -4.32 -19.69 8.55
CA ARG A 155 -4.35 -20.52 9.74
C ARG A 155 -2.97 -20.67 10.40
N GLY A 156 -2.84 -20.25 11.65
CA GLY A 156 -1.64 -20.45 12.46
C GLY A 156 -0.36 -19.96 11.78
N GLY A 157 0.79 -20.54 12.14
CA GLY A 157 2.07 -20.27 11.48
C GLY A 157 2.66 -18.88 11.75
N ALA A 158 3.77 -18.59 11.06
CA ALA A 158 4.38 -17.26 11.01
C ALA A 158 4.31 -16.72 9.59
N TRP A 159 3.96 -15.44 9.47
CA TRP A 159 3.72 -14.80 8.18
C TRP A 159 4.40 -13.44 8.15
N LEU A 160 5.10 -13.15 7.05
CA LEU A 160 5.65 -11.84 6.75
C LEU A 160 4.64 -11.07 5.90
N ALA A 161 4.29 -9.85 6.33
CA ALA A 161 3.55 -8.90 5.52
C ALA A 161 4.52 -8.23 4.54
N VAL A 162 4.32 -8.44 3.23
CA VAL A 162 5.18 -7.93 2.16
C VAL A 162 4.38 -7.00 1.26
N GLU A 163 5.03 -5.96 0.74
CA GLU A 163 4.44 -4.95 -0.14
C GLU A 163 3.20 -4.29 0.52
N GLY A 164 3.23 -4.22 1.85
CA GLY A 164 2.07 -3.93 2.67
C GLY A 164 1.86 -2.44 2.97
N PRO A 165 0.87 -2.14 3.81
CA PRO A 165 0.63 -0.79 4.30
C PRO A 165 1.88 -0.20 4.98
N GLY A 166 2.21 1.06 4.67
CA GLY A 166 3.42 1.72 5.18
C GLY A 166 4.61 1.73 4.22
N ASN A 167 4.55 0.97 3.12
CA ASN A 167 5.51 1.06 2.02
C ASN A 167 4.93 1.87 0.85
N PRO A 168 5.22 3.18 0.72
CA PRO A 168 4.70 4.00 -0.39
C PRO A 168 5.28 3.60 -1.77
N HIS A 169 6.35 2.81 -1.81
CA HIS A 169 6.94 2.29 -3.04
C HIS A 169 6.46 0.88 -3.36
N SER A 170 5.54 0.33 -2.55
CA SER A 170 4.92 -0.95 -2.85
C SER A 170 4.22 -0.89 -4.20
N HIS A 171 4.39 -1.95 -4.99
CA HIS A 171 3.65 -2.11 -6.25
C HIS A 171 2.14 -2.19 -6.02
N HIS A 172 1.64 -2.43 -4.81
CA HIS A 172 0.21 -2.34 -4.50
C HIS A 172 -0.29 -0.91 -4.47
N TRP A 173 0.35 -0.05 -3.66
CA TRP A 173 -0.14 1.31 -3.45
C TRP A 173 0.16 2.21 -4.65
N GLY A 174 1.31 2.01 -5.31
CA GLY A 174 1.69 2.74 -6.51
C GLY A 174 0.92 2.34 -7.78
N SER A 175 0.19 1.21 -7.79
CA SER A 175 -0.50 0.69 -8.97
C SER A 175 -1.89 1.28 -9.14
N MET A 176 -1.94 2.45 -9.75
CA MET A 176 -3.19 3.08 -10.17
C MET A 176 -3.78 2.38 -11.39
N VAL A 177 -5.06 2.05 -11.35
CA VAL A 177 -5.79 1.40 -12.45
C VAL A 177 -6.76 2.41 -13.07
N ALA A 178 -6.67 2.56 -14.39
CA ALA A 178 -7.51 3.47 -15.17
C ALA A 178 -8.47 2.68 -16.06
N VAL A 179 -9.76 2.75 -15.77
CA VAL A 179 -10.81 2.09 -16.55
C VAL A 179 -12.01 3.03 -16.69
N ASP A 180 -12.50 3.19 -17.92
CA ASP A 180 -13.68 4.02 -18.26
C ASP A 180 -13.67 5.45 -17.68
N GLY A 181 -12.48 6.07 -17.67
CA GLY A 181 -12.29 7.43 -17.15
C GLY A 181 -12.23 7.54 -15.62
N MET A 182 -12.34 6.42 -14.91
CA MET A 182 -12.10 6.34 -13.47
C MET A 182 -10.65 5.93 -13.20
N LEU A 183 -10.09 6.48 -12.13
CA LEU A 183 -8.73 6.20 -11.70
C LEU A 183 -8.80 5.75 -10.25
N THR A 184 -8.38 4.50 -10.01
CA THR A 184 -8.51 3.87 -8.70
C THR A 184 -7.21 3.25 -8.22
N ILE A 185 -7.14 2.89 -6.93
CA ILE A 185 -6.06 2.08 -6.36
C ILE A 185 -6.69 0.90 -5.63
N PRO A 186 -6.99 -0.20 -6.34
CA PRO A 186 -7.67 -1.36 -5.77
C PRO A 186 -6.91 -1.98 -4.60
N GLN A 187 -5.58 -1.96 -4.66
CA GLN A 187 -4.70 -2.66 -3.71
C GLN A 187 -4.11 -1.73 -2.64
N ARG A 188 -4.69 -0.55 -2.38
CA ARG A 188 -4.13 0.47 -1.46
C ARG A 188 -3.68 -0.09 -0.10
N PHE A 189 -4.39 -1.09 0.43
CA PHE A 189 -4.10 -1.74 1.70
C PHE A 189 -3.84 -3.24 1.56
N ALA A 190 -3.44 -3.69 0.37
CA ALA A 190 -3.14 -5.09 0.15
C ALA A 190 -1.88 -5.54 0.88
N ILE A 191 -1.82 -6.84 1.19
CA ILE A 191 -0.68 -7.49 1.80
C ILE A 191 -0.43 -8.80 1.05
N ASP A 192 0.83 -9.01 0.69
CA ASP A 192 1.32 -10.32 0.25
C ASP A 192 1.89 -11.06 1.46
N TRP A 193 1.27 -12.19 1.80
CA TRP A 193 1.62 -12.98 2.98
C TRP A 193 2.57 -14.12 2.62
N PHE A 194 3.84 -13.96 2.99
CA PHE A 194 4.85 -15.00 2.85
C PHE A 194 4.93 -15.85 4.13
N GLY A 195 4.82 -17.16 3.98
CA GLY A 195 4.94 -18.09 5.12
C GLY A 195 6.40 -18.23 5.55
N LEU A 196 6.64 -18.26 6.86
CA LEU A 196 7.97 -18.38 7.46
C LEU A 196 8.08 -19.62 8.34
N ASP A 197 9.25 -20.23 8.35
CA ASP A 197 9.57 -21.32 9.26
C ASP A 197 9.96 -20.83 10.67
N ALA A 198 10.46 -21.73 11.51
CA ALA A 198 10.89 -21.39 12.88
C ALA A 198 12.16 -20.53 12.94
N ALA A 199 12.96 -20.50 11.87
CA ALA A 199 14.16 -19.70 11.70
C ALA A 199 13.90 -18.39 10.91
N TRP A 200 12.64 -18.14 10.55
CA TRP A 200 12.16 -16.98 9.80
C TRP A 200 12.55 -16.98 8.32
N HIS A 201 12.82 -18.15 7.75
CA HIS A 201 13.05 -18.32 6.32
C HIS A 201 11.75 -18.62 5.58
N SER A 202 11.61 -18.07 4.37
CA SER A 202 10.49 -18.37 3.47
C SER A 202 10.70 -19.67 2.69
N LEU A 203 11.92 -20.20 2.67
CA LEU A 203 12.31 -21.40 1.93
C LEU A 203 12.68 -22.56 2.87
N ARG A 204 12.36 -23.77 2.43
CA ARG A 204 12.73 -25.03 3.06
C ARG A 204 14.03 -25.53 2.44
N GLY A 205 15.07 -25.63 3.28
CA GLY A 205 16.35 -26.21 2.88
C GLY A 205 17.11 -25.38 1.85
N ARG A 206 18.30 -25.86 1.50
CA ARG A 206 19.24 -25.18 0.61
C ARG A 206 18.99 -25.53 -0.85
N HIS A 207 19.09 -24.54 -1.71
CA HIS A 207 18.93 -24.65 -3.17
C HIS A 207 20.12 -24.01 -3.88
N ASP A 208 20.50 -24.52 -5.05
CA ASP A 208 21.62 -23.99 -5.83
C ASP A 208 21.36 -22.55 -6.30
N SER A 209 20.09 -22.19 -6.50
CA SER A 209 19.63 -20.82 -6.77
C SER A 209 18.14 -20.70 -6.46
N LEU A 210 17.66 -19.48 -6.23
CA LEU A 210 16.23 -19.25 -5.94
C LEU A 210 15.32 -19.66 -7.12
N SER A 211 15.79 -19.51 -8.37
CA SER A 211 15.04 -19.93 -9.56
C SER A 211 15.00 -21.44 -9.79
N ALA A 212 15.75 -22.22 -9.00
CA ALA A 212 15.69 -23.69 -9.02
C ALA A 212 14.63 -24.24 -8.03
N THR A 213 14.01 -23.39 -7.22
CA THR A 213 12.99 -23.79 -6.26
C THR A 213 11.71 -24.25 -6.95
N ARG A 214 10.97 -25.11 -6.26
CA ARG A 214 9.60 -25.53 -6.58
C ARG A 214 8.65 -24.98 -5.54
N ASP A 215 7.36 -24.97 -5.85
CA ASP A 215 6.33 -24.52 -4.93
C ASP A 215 6.45 -25.16 -3.53
N GLU A 216 6.71 -26.46 -3.45
CA GLU A 216 6.84 -27.19 -2.18
C GLU A 216 8.07 -26.79 -1.36
N ASP A 217 9.02 -26.07 -1.94
CA ASP A 217 10.16 -25.52 -1.20
C ASP A 217 9.76 -24.26 -0.42
N TRP A 218 8.63 -23.61 -0.75
CA TRP A 218 8.20 -22.38 -0.09
C TRP A 218 7.31 -22.67 1.11
N VAL A 219 7.68 -22.14 2.27
CA VAL A 219 7.05 -22.49 3.56
C VAL A 219 5.55 -22.23 3.56
N GLY A 220 5.11 -21.14 2.93
CA GLY A 220 3.69 -20.79 2.83
C GLY A 220 2.86 -21.65 1.87
N TYR A 221 3.47 -22.32 0.88
CA TYR A 221 2.73 -23.04 -0.16
C TYR A 221 1.84 -24.14 0.44
N GLY A 222 0.59 -24.18 -0.01
CA GLY A 222 -0.41 -25.16 0.42
C GLY A 222 -1.01 -24.91 1.80
N ALA A 223 -0.65 -23.82 2.50
CA ALA A 223 -1.25 -23.45 3.77
C ALA A 223 -2.74 -23.07 3.63
N ASP A 224 -3.52 -23.31 4.68
CA ASP A 224 -4.96 -23.05 4.68
C ASP A 224 -5.27 -21.54 4.65
N VAL A 225 -6.06 -21.14 3.66
CA VAL A 225 -6.62 -19.79 3.53
C VAL A 225 -8.01 -19.76 4.16
N LEU A 226 -8.26 -18.77 5.01
CA LEU A 226 -9.45 -18.66 5.83
C LEU A 226 -10.37 -17.52 5.35
N ALA A 227 -11.68 -17.77 5.41
CA ALA A 227 -12.67 -16.71 5.35
C ALA A 227 -12.45 -15.73 6.52
N VAL A 228 -12.21 -14.46 6.22
CA VAL A 228 -11.85 -13.45 7.23
C VAL A 228 -13.07 -12.93 7.99
N ALA A 229 -14.27 -13.17 7.46
CA ALA A 229 -15.55 -12.87 8.08
C ALA A 229 -16.61 -13.84 7.55
N ASP A 230 -17.80 -13.82 8.15
CA ASP A 230 -18.99 -14.39 7.52
C ASP A 230 -19.26 -13.64 6.22
N GLY A 231 -19.64 -14.35 5.15
CA GLY A 231 -19.83 -13.68 3.86
C GLY A 231 -20.48 -14.52 2.78
N LEU A 232 -20.73 -13.87 1.64
CA LEU A 232 -21.26 -14.45 0.41
C LEU A 232 -20.16 -14.50 -0.65
N VAL A 233 -19.88 -15.69 -1.18
CA VAL A 233 -18.92 -15.86 -2.28
C VAL A 233 -19.55 -15.32 -3.57
N LEU A 234 -18.91 -14.33 -4.19
CA LEU A 234 -19.43 -13.68 -5.40
C LEU A 234 -18.78 -14.16 -6.69
N ASP A 235 -17.47 -14.34 -6.69
CA ASP A 235 -16.73 -14.85 -7.84
C ASP A 235 -15.57 -15.74 -7.37
N VAL A 236 -15.25 -16.74 -8.18
CA VAL A 236 -14.17 -17.68 -7.93
C VAL A 236 -13.50 -18.08 -9.24
N ARG A 237 -12.23 -18.45 -9.16
CA ARG A 237 -11.49 -19.11 -10.24
C ARG A 237 -10.54 -20.14 -9.67
N ASP A 238 -10.46 -21.31 -10.30
CA ASP A 238 -9.64 -22.45 -9.84
C ASP A 238 -9.07 -23.29 -10.99
N ASP A 239 -8.98 -22.71 -12.19
CA ASP A 239 -8.58 -23.39 -13.43
C ASP A 239 -7.21 -22.94 -13.96
N VAL A 240 -6.53 -22.03 -13.27
CA VAL A 240 -5.18 -21.57 -13.62
C VAL A 240 -4.16 -22.49 -12.94
N PRO A 241 -3.22 -23.11 -13.69
CA PRO A 241 -2.14 -23.87 -13.08
C PRO A 241 -1.19 -22.95 -12.30
N ASP A 242 -0.57 -23.48 -11.24
CA ASP A 242 0.52 -22.78 -10.56
C ASP A 242 1.68 -22.49 -11.53
N GLY A 243 2.33 -21.35 -11.32
CA GLY A 243 3.50 -20.94 -12.09
C GLY A 243 4.78 -21.63 -11.63
N THR A 244 5.92 -21.17 -12.15
CA THR A 244 7.24 -21.58 -11.65
C THR A 244 7.81 -20.45 -10.80
N PRO A 245 8.26 -20.70 -9.55
CA PRO A 245 8.84 -19.66 -8.70
C PRO A 245 9.96 -18.89 -9.40
N LEU A 246 9.90 -17.56 -9.30
CA LEU A 246 10.84 -16.57 -9.82
C LEU A 246 11.08 -16.66 -11.34
N ALA A 247 10.19 -17.34 -12.07
CA ALA A 247 10.18 -17.27 -13.52
C ALA A 247 9.70 -15.87 -13.97
N PRO A 248 10.20 -15.37 -15.12
CA PRO A 248 9.73 -14.12 -15.70
C PRO A 248 8.20 -14.13 -15.87
N GLN A 249 7.55 -13.11 -15.33
CA GLN A 249 6.11 -12.92 -15.47
C GLN A 249 5.81 -12.24 -16.80
N SER A 250 4.77 -12.69 -17.50
CA SER A 250 4.27 -12.00 -18.69
C SER A 250 3.56 -10.70 -18.28
N VAL A 251 3.71 -9.65 -19.07
CA VAL A 251 2.86 -8.46 -18.95
C VAL A 251 1.44 -8.85 -19.34
N PRO A 252 0.43 -8.68 -18.47
CA PRO A 252 -0.94 -9.04 -18.80
C PRO A 252 -1.53 -8.08 -19.85
N ASP A 253 -2.43 -8.60 -20.69
CA ASP A 253 -3.07 -7.83 -21.76
C ASP A 253 -4.03 -6.75 -21.22
N ASP A 254 -4.58 -6.96 -20.02
CA ASP A 254 -5.41 -6.02 -19.28
C ASP A 254 -5.11 -6.09 -17.76
N LEU A 255 -5.65 -5.13 -17.00
CA LEU A 255 -5.46 -5.05 -15.54
C LEU A 255 -6.76 -5.44 -14.82
N THR A 256 -7.18 -6.70 -14.95
CA THR A 256 -8.40 -7.22 -14.32
C THR A 256 -8.08 -8.28 -13.26
N ALA A 257 -9.04 -8.58 -12.39
CA ALA A 257 -8.90 -9.70 -11.44
C ALA A 257 -8.54 -11.02 -12.14
N ARG A 258 -9.11 -11.29 -13.33
CA ARG A 258 -8.91 -12.56 -14.05
C ARG A 258 -7.52 -12.68 -14.65
N THR A 259 -6.88 -11.60 -15.04
CA THR A 259 -5.52 -11.60 -15.62
C THR A 259 -4.44 -11.51 -14.54
N LEU A 260 -4.71 -10.82 -13.44
CA LEU A 260 -3.73 -10.60 -12.37
C LEU A 260 -3.73 -11.69 -11.30
N TYR A 261 -4.90 -12.11 -10.81
CA TYR A 261 -4.97 -12.93 -9.58
C TYR A 261 -4.63 -14.41 -9.79
N GLY A 262 -4.77 -14.94 -11.00
CA GLY A 262 -4.78 -16.39 -11.22
C GLY A 262 -6.06 -17.01 -10.66
N ASN A 263 -5.93 -17.96 -9.73
CA ASN A 263 -7.05 -18.49 -8.97
C ASN A 263 -7.34 -17.62 -7.76
N PHE A 264 -8.62 -17.39 -7.51
CA PHE A 264 -9.05 -16.41 -6.52
C PHE A 264 -10.43 -16.71 -5.95
N ILE A 265 -10.73 -16.01 -4.86
CA ILE A 265 -12.07 -15.94 -4.25
C ILE A 265 -12.35 -14.47 -3.96
N ILE A 266 -13.55 -14.00 -4.33
CA ILE A 266 -14.08 -12.68 -3.94
C ILE A 266 -15.28 -12.89 -3.04
N LEU A 267 -15.18 -12.38 -1.81
CA LEU A 267 -16.15 -12.59 -0.73
C LEU A 267 -16.77 -11.25 -0.31
N GLU A 268 -18.08 -11.09 -0.43
CA GLU A 268 -18.77 -9.95 0.18
C GLU A 268 -18.96 -10.20 1.68
N ILE A 269 -18.34 -9.36 2.50
CA ILE A 269 -18.30 -9.52 3.97
C ILE A 269 -19.15 -8.47 4.71
N ALA A 270 -19.51 -7.39 4.02
CA ALA A 270 -20.48 -6.38 4.46
C ALA A 270 -21.02 -5.67 3.20
N PRO A 271 -22.16 -4.95 3.27
CA PRO A 271 -22.69 -4.23 2.12
C PRO A 271 -21.66 -3.29 1.50
N GLY A 272 -21.26 -3.59 0.25
CA GLY A 272 -20.24 -2.80 -0.46
C GLY A 272 -18.81 -2.97 0.06
N VAL A 273 -18.51 -4.07 0.75
CA VAL A 273 -17.14 -4.41 1.17
C VAL A 273 -16.80 -5.84 0.77
N PHE A 274 -15.73 -5.98 -0.01
CA PHE A 274 -15.35 -7.24 -0.63
C PHE A 274 -13.93 -7.61 -0.20
N ALA A 275 -13.73 -8.85 0.23
CA ALA A 275 -12.44 -9.43 0.51
C ALA A 275 -11.95 -10.20 -0.72
N HIS A 276 -10.74 -9.89 -1.16
CA HIS A 276 -10.09 -10.48 -2.32
C HIS A 276 -8.97 -11.40 -1.84
N TYR A 277 -9.00 -12.65 -2.30
CA TYR A 277 -7.97 -13.67 -2.06
C TYR A 277 -7.43 -14.10 -3.41
N ALA A 278 -6.15 -13.87 -3.68
CA ALA A 278 -5.54 -14.17 -4.96
C ALA A 278 -4.34 -15.12 -4.83
N HIS A 279 -3.85 -15.59 -5.97
CA HIS A 279 -2.73 -16.52 -6.09
C HIS A 279 -2.99 -17.86 -5.39
N LEU A 280 -4.24 -18.31 -5.37
CA LEU A 280 -4.61 -19.58 -4.71
C LEU A 280 -4.09 -20.78 -5.51
N ARG A 281 -3.73 -21.85 -4.80
CA ARG A 281 -3.21 -23.07 -5.42
C ARG A 281 -4.25 -23.70 -6.34
N ALA A 282 -3.80 -24.21 -7.49
CA ALA A 282 -4.68 -24.88 -8.45
C ALA A 282 -5.43 -26.07 -7.83
N GLY A 283 -6.75 -26.13 -8.06
CA GLY A 283 -7.63 -27.18 -7.57
C GLY A 283 -7.85 -27.14 -6.05
N SER A 284 -7.60 -26.00 -5.41
CA SER A 284 -7.72 -25.86 -3.95
C SER A 284 -8.92 -25.05 -3.50
N VAL A 285 -9.58 -24.32 -4.40
CA VAL A 285 -10.73 -23.47 -4.05
C VAL A 285 -11.91 -24.35 -3.64
N GLY A 286 -12.24 -24.30 -2.35
CA GLY A 286 -13.23 -25.19 -1.73
C GLY A 286 -14.67 -24.67 -1.75
N VAL A 287 -14.93 -23.59 -2.47
CA VAL A 287 -16.21 -22.86 -2.50
C VAL A 287 -16.61 -22.50 -3.92
N LYS A 288 -17.89 -22.18 -4.13
CA LYS A 288 -18.42 -21.67 -5.40
C LYS A 288 -19.21 -20.38 -5.19
N ALA A 289 -19.36 -19.61 -6.27
CA ALA A 289 -20.24 -18.44 -6.27
C ALA A 289 -21.65 -18.80 -5.76
N GLY A 290 -22.18 -17.97 -4.86
CA GLY A 290 -23.45 -18.18 -4.17
C GLY A 290 -23.35 -18.90 -2.82
N ASP A 291 -22.20 -19.52 -2.49
CA ASP A 291 -22.00 -20.13 -1.18
C ASP A 291 -21.93 -19.07 -0.07
N ARG A 292 -22.45 -19.41 1.10
CA ARG A 292 -22.23 -18.64 2.34
C ARG A 292 -21.17 -19.33 3.18
N VAL A 293 -20.19 -18.58 3.64
CA VAL A 293 -19.10 -19.08 4.48
C VAL A 293 -19.14 -18.41 5.85
N GLN A 294 -18.61 -19.12 6.85
CA GLN A 294 -18.42 -18.58 8.19
C GLN A 294 -16.97 -18.13 8.37
N ALA A 295 -16.74 -17.10 9.18
CA ALA A 295 -15.41 -16.67 9.55
C ALA A 295 -14.57 -17.84 10.09
N GLY A 296 -13.34 -17.97 9.59
CA GLY A 296 -12.42 -19.06 9.94
C GLY A 296 -12.62 -20.38 9.18
N ALA A 297 -13.62 -20.47 8.29
CA ALA A 297 -13.74 -21.59 7.37
C ALA A 297 -12.56 -21.62 6.40
N ILE A 298 -12.06 -22.82 6.08
CA ILE A 298 -11.05 -22.99 5.02
C ILE A 298 -11.78 -22.83 3.68
N ILE A 299 -11.30 -21.92 2.84
CA ILE A 299 -11.92 -21.63 1.53
C ILE A 299 -10.98 -21.89 0.36
N GLY A 300 -9.68 -22.05 0.64
CA GLY A 300 -8.67 -22.33 -0.37
C GLY A 300 -7.32 -22.64 0.27
N ARG A 301 -6.27 -22.72 -0.56
CA ARG A 301 -4.88 -22.84 -0.09
C ARG A 301 -3.97 -21.86 -0.82
N VAL A 302 -2.92 -21.42 -0.11
CA VAL A 302 -1.87 -20.58 -0.68
C VAL A 302 -1.22 -21.30 -1.87
N GLY A 303 -1.05 -20.60 -2.98
CA GLY A 303 -0.44 -21.11 -4.21
C GLY A 303 0.47 -20.08 -4.87
N GLN A 304 0.63 -20.22 -6.19
CA GLN A 304 1.44 -19.35 -7.02
C GLN A 304 0.86 -19.17 -8.43
N THR A 305 -0.45 -18.98 -8.52
CA THR A 305 -1.13 -18.80 -9.81
C THR A 305 -1.22 -17.33 -10.19
N GLY A 306 -1.27 -17.03 -11.50
CA GLY A 306 -1.40 -15.66 -11.99
C GLY A 306 -0.10 -14.88 -11.88
N ALA A 307 -0.18 -13.56 -11.66
CA ALA A 307 0.95 -12.65 -11.58
C ALA A 307 1.70 -12.74 -10.24
N ALA A 308 2.05 -13.94 -9.80
CA ALA A 308 2.77 -14.21 -8.55
C ALA A 308 4.22 -14.65 -8.83
N GLY A 309 5.19 -13.89 -8.29
CA GLY A 309 6.61 -14.21 -8.44
C GLY A 309 7.09 -15.40 -7.60
N ALA A 310 6.40 -15.73 -6.51
CA ALA A 310 6.70 -16.84 -5.60
C ALA A 310 5.43 -17.19 -4.79
N PRO A 311 5.33 -18.35 -4.12
CA PRO A 311 4.13 -18.73 -3.38
C PRO A 311 3.83 -17.83 -2.18
N HIS A 312 2.69 -17.14 -2.22
CA HIS A 312 2.18 -16.25 -1.17
C HIS A 312 0.67 -16.08 -1.30
N LEU A 313 0.00 -15.58 -0.26
CA LEU A 313 -1.39 -15.11 -0.36
C LEU A 313 -1.40 -13.60 -0.56
N HIS A 314 -1.93 -13.15 -1.69
CA HIS A 314 -2.34 -11.74 -1.84
C HIS A 314 -3.73 -11.54 -1.23
N PHE A 315 -3.86 -10.58 -0.32
CA PHE A 315 -5.13 -10.27 0.36
C PHE A 315 -5.38 -8.77 0.46
N HIS A 316 -6.60 -8.33 0.16
CA HIS A 316 -7.08 -6.97 0.46
C HIS A 316 -8.59 -6.88 0.61
N LEU A 317 -9.06 -5.73 1.11
CA LEU A 317 -10.46 -5.33 1.04
C LEU A 317 -10.66 -4.21 0.02
N SER A 318 -11.83 -4.17 -0.59
CA SER A 318 -12.21 -3.16 -1.58
C SER A 318 -13.68 -2.73 -1.44
N ASP A 319 -14.05 -1.61 -2.07
CA ASP A 319 -15.43 -1.09 -2.08
C ASP A 319 -16.31 -1.60 -3.24
N ARG A 320 -15.75 -2.43 -4.14
CA ARG A 320 -16.46 -3.09 -5.24
C ARG A 320 -15.89 -4.48 -5.49
N SER A 321 -16.74 -5.42 -5.89
CA SER A 321 -16.29 -6.77 -6.25
C SER A 321 -15.41 -6.81 -7.50
N THR A 322 -15.49 -5.80 -8.37
CA THR A 322 -14.65 -5.66 -9.57
C THR A 322 -13.33 -4.97 -9.22
N PHE A 323 -12.22 -5.68 -9.35
CA PHE A 323 -10.88 -5.18 -9.01
C PHE A 323 -10.59 -3.82 -9.66
N GLU A 324 -10.63 -3.76 -10.98
CA GLU A 324 -10.14 -2.66 -11.81
C GLU A 324 -10.91 -1.33 -11.66
N GLN A 325 -12.03 -1.38 -10.95
CA GLN A 325 -12.92 -0.25 -10.68
C GLN A 325 -13.10 0.01 -9.18
N SER A 326 -12.38 -0.71 -8.33
CA SER A 326 -12.53 -0.64 -6.87
C SER A 326 -11.46 0.21 -6.21
N GLU A 327 -11.76 0.69 -5.01
CA GLU A 327 -10.77 1.25 -4.11
C GLU A 327 -10.45 0.31 -2.97
N GLY A 328 -9.14 0.22 -2.68
CA GLY A 328 -8.65 -0.46 -1.50
C GLY A 328 -9.16 0.22 -0.22
N LEU A 329 -9.79 -0.59 0.64
CA LEU A 329 -10.29 -0.18 1.94
C LEU A 329 -9.33 -0.62 3.05
N PRO A 330 -9.09 0.21 4.08
CA PRO A 330 -8.29 -0.20 5.21
C PRO A 330 -9.07 -1.20 6.08
N PHE A 331 -8.33 -2.10 6.69
CA PHE A 331 -8.85 -3.08 7.65
C PHE A 331 -7.93 -3.18 8.87
N VAL A 332 -8.46 -3.77 9.92
CA VAL A 332 -7.69 -4.17 11.11
C VAL A 332 -7.92 -5.65 11.38
N ILE A 333 -6.89 -6.34 11.84
CA ILE A 333 -7.02 -7.74 12.24
C ILE A 333 -7.35 -7.77 13.74
N LYS A 334 -8.37 -8.56 14.10
CA LYS A 334 -8.88 -8.67 15.46
C LYS A 334 -7.78 -8.95 16.49
N ALA A 335 -6.91 -9.92 16.21
CA ALA A 335 -5.75 -10.23 17.05
C ALA A 335 -4.66 -11.00 16.29
N TYR A 336 -3.41 -10.72 16.61
CA TYR A 336 -2.22 -11.48 16.20
C TYR A 336 -1.05 -11.15 17.14
N THR A 337 -0.01 -11.97 17.16
CA THR A 337 1.25 -11.64 17.85
C THR A 337 2.26 -11.12 16.84
N ARG A 338 2.72 -9.88 16.99
CA ARG A 338 3.84 -9.34 16.22
C ARG A 338 5.13 -9.91 16.79
N ARG A 339 6.03 -10.40 15.94
CA ARG A 339 7.33 -10.97 16.31
C ARG A 339 8.50 -10.03 16.08
N GLY A 340 8.35 -9.08 15.17
CA GLY A 340 9.34 -8.08 14.80
C GLY A 340 9.13 -7.66 13.34
N LYS A 341 10.14 -7.04 12.73
CA LYS A 341 10.14 -6.65 11.32
C LYS A 341 11.38 -7.16 10.60
N THR A 342 11.24 -7.55 9.34
CA THR A 342 12.32 -7.87 8.40
C THR A 342 11.91 -7.48 6.98
N ASN A 343 12.85 -7.47 6.04
CA ASN A 343 12.54 -7.45 4.60
C ASN A 343 12.43 -8.88 4.07
N VAL A 344 11.76 -9.04 2.92
CA VAL A 344 11.47 -10.37 2.34
C VAL A 344 12.74 -11.02 1.79
N GLU A 345 13.66 -10.24 1.22
CA GLU A 345 14.90 -10.72 0.63
C GLU A 345 15.79 -11.45 1.65
N ALA A 346 15.85 -10.94 2.89
CA ALA A 346 16.57 -11.57 3.98
C ALA A 346 16.01 -12.97 4.31
N THR A 347 14.73 -13.23 4.05
CA THR A 347 14.10 -14.52 4.35
C THR A 347 14.40 -15.61 3.32
N PHE A 348 15.01 -15.27 2.18
CA PHE A 348 15.31 -16.21 1.11
C PHE A 348 16.68 -16.89 1.28
N ASP A 349 17.60 -16.30 2.04
CA ASP A 349 18.90 -16.90 2.32
C ASP A 349 18.83 -17.81 3.55
N VAL A 350 18.69 -19.11 3.31
CA VAL A 350 18.61 -20.13 4.37
C VAL A 350 19.91 -20.36 5.13
N ASP A 351 21.06 -19.88 4.61
CA ASP A 351 22.35 -20.00 5.27
C ASP A 351 22.64 -18.80 6.20
N ALA A 352 21.94 -17.68 5.99
CA ALA A 352 22.06 -16.49 6.82
C ALA A 352 21.00 -16.45 7.93
N PRO A 353 21.36 -16.04 9.16
CA PRO A 353 20.38 -15.84 10.21
C PRO A 353 19.49 -14.62 9.89
N VAL A 354 18.17 -14.81 9.99
CA VAL A 354 17.21 -13.71 9.87
C VAL A 354 17.01 -13.06 11.23
N THR A 355 17.31 -11.77 11.31
CA THR A 355 17.10 -10.97 12.53
C THR A 355 15.79 -10.20 12.42
N LEU A 356 14.95 -10.29 13.47
CA LEU A 356 13.73 -9.50 13.56
C LEU A 356 13.97 -8.23 14.37
N GLU A 357 13.68 -7.09 13.77
CA GLU A 357 13.80 -5.78 14.42
C GLU A 357 12.55 -5.43 15.26
N GLY A 358 12.77 -4.70 16.35
CA GLY A 358 11.71 -4.27 17.27
C GLY A 358 11.29 -5.34 18.28
N SER A 359 10.13 -5.15 18.90
CA SER A 359 9.66 -6.00 20.00
C SER A 359 8.57 -6.97 19.59
N THR A 360 8.55 -8.13 20.25
CA THR A 360 7.41 -9.05 20.25
C THR A 360 6.33 -8.53 21.19
N HIS A 361 5.09 -8.47 20.72
CA HIS A 361 3.92 -8.12 21.54
C HIS A 361 2.63 -8.56 20.85
N ASP A 362 1.56 -8.71 21.64
CA ASP A 362 0.23 -8.97 21.11
C ASP A 362 -0.39 -7.67 20.57
N VAL A 363 -0.96 -7.78 19.38
CA VAL A 363 -1.65 -6.70 18.70
C VAL A 363 -3.13 -7.06 18.58
N ARG A 364 -3.99 -6.07 18.80
CA ARG A 364 -5.45 -6.22 18.69
C ARG A 364 -6.03 -5.03 17.96
N HIS A 365 -7.03 -5.28 17.12
CA HIS A 365 -7.77 -4.24 16.40
C HIS A 365 -6.84 -3.28 15.63
N ALA A 366 -5.76 -3.81 15.06
CA ALA A 366 -4.80 -3.03 14.31
C ALA A 366 -4.39 -3.74 13.01
N MET A 367 -3.90 -2.97 12.06
CA MET A 367 -3.37 -3.44 10.80
C MET A 367 -1.88 -3.78 10.92
N PRO A 368 -1.42 -4.91 10.38
CA PRO A 368 0.00 -5.16 10.17
C PRO A 368 0.62 -4.11 9.22
N LEU A 369 1.86 -3.73 9.46
CA LEU A 369 2.63 -2.87 8.56
C LEU A 369 3.54 -3.72 7.69
N ASP A 370 3.95 -3.15 6.56
CA ASP A 370 4.98 -3.73 5.70
C ASP A 370 6.21 -4.16 6.51
N GLY A 371 6.67 -5.38 6.24
CA GLY A 371 7.79 -6.04 6.90
C GLY A 371 7.45 -6.67 8.26
N ASP A 372 6.25 -6.48 8.81
CA ASP A 372 5.89 -7.14 10.06
C ASP A 372 5.83 -8.66 9.91
N VAL A 373 6.53 -9.35 10.82
CA VAL A 373 6.34 -10.79 11.03
C VAL A 373 5.27 -10.99 12.09
N VAL A 374 4.20 -11.68 11.73
CA VAL A 374 3.04 -11.95 12.60
C VAL A 374 2.83 -13.45 12.81
N ARG A 375 2.20 -13.81 13.93
CA ARG A 375 1.62 -15.12 14.15
C ARG A 375 0.12 -14.98 14.41
N PHE A 376 -0.67 -15.74 13.67
CA PHE A 376 -2.11 -15.84 13.89
C PHE A 376 -2.42 -16.87 14.98
N PRO A 377 -3.51 -16.66 15.75
CA PRO A 377 -3.90 -17.52 16.86
C PRO A 377 -4.30 -18.95 16.44
#